data_AF-A0A2S6Z550-F1
#
_entry.id   AF-A0A2S6Z550-F1
#
_cell.length_a   1.000
_cell.length_b   1.000
_cell.length_c   1.000
_cell.angle_alpha   90.00
_cell.angle_beta   90.00
_cell.angle_gamma   90.00
#
_symmetry.space_group_name_H-M   'P 1'
#
loop_
_entity.id
_entity.type
_entity.pdbx_description
1 polymer ?
#
loop_
_entity_poly.entity_id
_entity_poly.type
_entity_poly.pdbx_seq_one_letter_code
_entity_poly.pdbx_strand_id
1 'polypeptide(L)'
;MSATGLLALLTFTGCAAGNRRADYKKNDVQPVKIEKAEGNSLQITYHMPAEILFYSPGVDFKNDHGVLSIAIRRCGINEKCDAMAKAAMPPAEPWTPKATVPYAGEKVVLVYADTEETLTF
;
A
#
# COMPACT_ATOMS: atom_id res chain seq x y z
N MET A 1 -11.36 -53.81 -26.52
CA MET A 1 -10.65 -53.09 -25.44
C MET A 1 -9.98 -51.88 -26.06
N SER A 2 -10.43 -50.67 -25.77
CA SER A 2 -9.57 -49.49 -25.71
C SER A 2 -10.37 -48.34 -25.12
N ALA A 3 -10.06 -47.97 -23.87
CA ALA A 3 -10.62 -46.83 -23.18
C ALA A 3 -9.61 -45.69 -23.30
N THR A 4 -9.90 -44.71 -24.14
CA THR A 4 -9.05 -43.52 -24.29
C THR A 4 -9.58 -42.45 -23.35
N GLY A 5 -9.06 -42.43 -22.12
CA GLY A 5 -9.32 -41.37 -21.14
C GLY A 5 -8.56 -40.11 -21.52
N LEU A 6 -9.29 -39.03 -21.81
CA LEU A 6 -8.73 -37.70 -22.08
C LEU A 6 -8.65 -36.93 -20.75
N LEU A 7 -7.46 -36.86 -20.13
CA LEU A 7 -7.22 -35.97 -18.98
C LEU A 7 -7.09 -34.52 -19.48
N ALA A 8 -8.14 -33.72 -19.29
CA ALA A 8 -8.06 -32.28 -19.47
C ALA A 8 -7.36 -31.65 -18.25
N LEU A 9 -6.11 -31.25 -18.43
CA LEU A 9 -5.36 -30.44 -17.47
C LEU A 9 -5.95 -29.03 -17.45
N LEU A 10 -6.75 -28.73 -16.42
CA LEU A 10 -7.19 -27.37 -16.11
C LEU A 10 -5.99 -26.56 -15.61
N THR A 11 -5.34 -25.82 -16.50
CA THR A 11 -4.38 -24.79 -16.09
C THR A 11 -5.16 -23.63 -15.48
N PHE A 12 -5.18 -23.54 -14.14
CA PHE A 12 -5.52 -22.30 -13.47
C PHE A 12 -4.45 -21.27 -13.86
N THR A 13 -4.74 -20.44 -14.85
CA THR A 13 -4.09 -19.15 -14.98
C THR A 13 -4.50 -18.34 -13.76
N GLY A 14 -3.71 -18.44 -12.70
CA GLY A 14 -3.81 -17.51 -11.58
C GLY A 14 -3.74 -16.12 -12.17
N CYS A 15 -4.80 -15.32 -11.97
CA CYS A 15 -4.76 -13.90 -12.25
C CYS A 15 -3.54 -13.36 -11.50
N ALA A 16 -2.50 -13.00 -12.23
CA ALA A 16 -1.53 -12.04 -11.74
C ALA A 16 -2.27 -10.71 -11.68
N ALA A 17 -3.11 -10.53 -10.65
CA ALA A 17 -3.44 -9.21 -10.17
C ALA A 17 -2.08 -8.58 -9.87
N GLY A 18 -1.66 -7.65 -10.72
CA GLY A 18 -0.31 -7.09 -10.70
C GLY A 18 0.05 -6.76 -9.27
N ASN A 19 0.99 -7.50 -8.71
CA ASN A 19 1.36 -7.40 -7.30
C ASN A 19 1.80 -5.95 -7.09
N ARG A 20 0.96 -5.14 -6.45
CA ARG A 20 1.33 -3.76 -6.14
C ARG A 20 2.54 -3.86 -5.23
N ARG A 21 3.60 -3.12 -5.57
CA ARG A 21 4.82 -3.09 -4.76
C ARG A 21 4.49 -2.44 -3.42
N ALA A 22 4.08 -3.27 -2.45
CA ALA A 22 3.98 -2.94 -1.05
C ALA A 22 5.24 -3.49 -0.39
N ASP A 23 6.03 -2.60 0.21
CA ASP A 23 7.37 -2.96 0.69
C ASP A 23 7.38 -3.33 2.18
N TYR A 24 6.44 -2.80 2.97
CA TYR A 24 6.32 -3.05 4.41
C TYR A 24 5.27 -4.11 4.73
N LYS A 25 5.54 -4.98 5.71
CA LYS A 25 4.51 -5.81 6.32
C LYS A 25 3.60 -4.97 7.20
N LYS A 26 2.37 -5.43 7.43
CA LYS A 26 1.39 -4.68 8.23
C LYS A 26 1.95 -4.26 9.58
N ASN A 27 2.55 -5.20 10.32
CA ASN A 27 3.01 -4.98 11.69
C ASN A 27 4.22 -4.05 11.81
N ASP A 28 4.98 -3.84 10.72
CA ASP A 28 6.18 -3.00 10.77
C ASP A 28 5.81 -1.51 10.91
N VAL A 29 4.67 -1.11 10.34
CA VAL A 29 4.29 0.31 10.18
C VAL A 29 3.09 0.73 11.03
N GLN A 30 2.65 -0.12 11.97
CA GLN A 30 1.57 0.21 12.89
C GLN A 30 2.03 1.17 14.00
N PRO A 31 1.13 2.06 14.50
CA PRO A 31 -0.26 2.22 14.08
C PRO A 31 -0.38 2.98 12.75
N VAL A 32 -1.26 2.51 11.86
CA VAL A 32 -1.71 3.26 10.68
C VAL A 32 -3.09 3.85 10.96
N LYS A 33 -3.21 5.17 10.82
CA LYS A 33 -4.48 5.91 10.93
C LYS A 33 -4.79 6.56 9.60
N ILE A 34 -6.05 6.48 9.18
CA ILE A 34 -6.55 7.20 8.03
C ILE A 34 -7.73 8.07 8.45
N GLU A 35 -7.64 9.36 8.15
CA GLU A 35 -8.63 10.36 8.51
C GLU A 35 -9.02 11.19 7.28
N LYS A 36 -10.28 11.62 7.20
CA LYS A 36 -10.71 12.59 6.18
C LYS A 36 -10.03 13.92 6.48
N ALA A 37 -9.41 14.49 5.45
CA ALA A 37 -8.80 15.82 5.49
C ALA A 37 -9.56 16.77 4.55
N GLU A 38 -9.18 18.04 4.54
CA GLU A 38 -9.81 19.06 3.72
C GLU A 38 -9.75 18.72 2.22
N GLY A 39 -10.73 19.18 1.44
CA GLY A 39 -10.68 19.13 -0.02
C GLY A 39 -10.65 17.72 -0.61
N ASN A 40 -11.56 16.83 -0.19
CA ASN A 40 -11.69 15.46 -0.72
C ASN A 40 -10.35 14.70 -0.67
N SER A 41 -9.70 14.73 0.49
CA SER A 41 -8.44 14.05 0.71
C SER A 41 -8.49 13.16 1.94
N LEU A 42 -7.58 12.21 2.00
CA LEU A 42 -7.29 11.44 3.20
C LEU A 42 -5.90 11.78 3.69
N GLN A 43 -5.77 11.96 5.00
CA GLN A 43 -4.49 12.00 5.67
C GLN A 43 -4.18 10.61 6.23
N ILE A 44 -3.06 10.05 5.80
CA ILE A 44 -2.51 8.80 6.31
C ILE A 44 -1.41 9.18 7.30
N THR A 45 -1.54 8.68 8.52
CA THR A 45 -0.50 8.78 9.55
C THR A 45 -0.04 7.36 9.87
N TYR A 46 1.27 7.10 9.88
CA TYR A 46 1.81 5.75 10.12
C TYR A 46 3.08 5.80 10.95
N HIS A 47 3.48 4.68 11.54
CA HIS A 47 4.78 4.56 12.18
C HIS A 47 5.87 4.31 11.13
N MET A 48 6.93 5.10 11.15
CA MET A 48 8.12 4.85 10.34
C MET A 48 9.13 4.03 11.16
N PRO A 49 9.46 2.80 10.72
CA PRO A 49 10.44 1.98 11.43
C PRO A 49 11.83 2.63 11.39
N ALA A 50 12.57 2.49 12.49
CA ALA A 50 13.96 2.94 12.56
C ALA A 50 14.88 1.95 11.82
N GLU A 51 15.05 2.15 10.52
CA GLU A 51 15.91 1.32 9.67
C GLU A 51 17.20 2.07 9.30
N ILE A 52 18.34 1.37 9.28
CA ILE A 52 19.65 1.98 8.97
C ILE A 52 19.82 2.19 7.46
N LEU A 53 19.39 1.22 6.66
CA LEU A 53 19.61 1.20 5.21
C LEU A 53 18.37 1.60 4.40
N PHE A 54 17.27 1.90 5.09
CA PHE A 54 15.98 2.15 4.47
C PHE A 54 15.25 3.30 5.15
N TYR A 55 14.34 3.92 4.43
CA TYR A 55 13.42 4.93 4.94
C TYR A 55 12.12 4.91 4.16
N SER A 56 11.08 5.55 4.69
CA SER A 56 9.83 5.75 3.96
C SER A 56 9.74 7.16 3.39
N PRO A 57 9.70 7.36 2.06
CA PRO A 57 9.49 8.68 1.46
C PRO A 57 8.03 9.13 1.48
N GLY A 58 7.10 8.24 1.84
CA GLY A 58 5.66 8.46 1.74
C GLY A 58 4.90 7.23 1.25
N VAL A 59 3.80 7.47 0.55
CA VAL A 59 2.89 6.44 0.07
C VAL A 59 2.68 6.51 -1.45
N ASP A 60 2.56 5.35 -2.07
CA ASP A 60 2.02 5.23 -3.42
C ASP A 60 0.53 4.97 -3.34
N PHE A 61 -0.22 5.51 -4.31
CA PHE A 61 -1.66 5.34 -4.35
C PHE A 61 -2.16 5.21 -5.78
N LYS A 62 -3.22 4.44 -6.00
CA LYS A 62 -3.93 4.37 -7.27
C LYS A 62 -5.41 4.29 -6.99
N ASN A 63 -6.18 5.10 -7.70
CA ASN A 63 -7.63 4.95 -7.78
C ASN A 63 -7.97 4.10 -9.01
N ASP A 64 -8.71 3.02 -8.80
CA ASP A 64 -9.13 2.08 -9.83
C ASP A 64 -10.57 1.68 -9.58
N HIS A 65 -11.49 2.06 -10.48
CA HIS A 65 -12.92 1.78 -10.37
C HIS A 65 -13.50 2.07 -8.97
N GLY A 66 -13.14 3.20 -8.37
CA GLY A 66 -13.67 3.60 -7.06
C GLY A 66 -12.94 3.02 -5.85
N VAL A 67 -11.90 2.22 -6.08
CA VAL A 67 -11.05 1.70 -5.00
C VAL A 67 -9.75 2.49 -4.98
N LEU A 68 -9.59 3.34 -3.97
CA LEU A 68 -8.31 3.95 -3.63
C LEU A 68 -7.47 2.95 -2.86
N SER A 69 -6.44 2.38 -3.49
CA SER A 69 -5.49 1.54 -2.76
C SER A 69 -4.16 2.24 -2.56
N ILE A 70 -3.63 2.11 -1.35
CA ILE A 70 -2.51 2.88 -0.81
C ILE A 70 -1.48 1.89 -0.28
N ALA A 71 -0.20 2.11 -0.59
CA ALA A 71 0.91 1.32 -0.08
C ALA A 71 1.99 2.25 0.49
N ILE A 72 2.46 1.97 1.70
CA ILE A 72 3.59 2.69 2.29
C ILE A 72 4.87 2.21 1.61
N ARG A 73 5.66 3.16 1.10
CA ARG A 73 6.89 2.85 0.37
C ARG A 73 8.08 2.76 1.30
N ARG A 74 8.99 1.84 0.96
CA ARG A 74 10.31 1.66 1.59
C ARG A 74 11.37 1.83 0.51
N CYS A 75 12.29 2.74 0.75
CA CYS A 75 13.37 3.06 -0.18
C CYS A 75 14.71 2.75 0.47
N GLY A 76 15.62 2.14 -0.29
CA GLY A 76 17.03 2.07 0.12
C GLY A 76 17.67 3.45 0.08
N ILE A 77 18.54 3.77 1.03
CA ILE A 77 19.23 5.08 1.10
C ILE A 77 20.10 5.39 -0.12
N ASN A 78 20.51 4.36 -0.87
CA ASN A 78 21.35 4.48 -2.07
C ASN A 78 20.55 4.35 -3.37
N GLU A 79 19.23 4.25 -3.30
CA GLU A 79 18.36 4.05 -4.45
C GLU A 79 17.72 5.38 -4.89
N LYS A 80 17.55 5.57 -6.20
CA LYS A 80 16.63 6.59 -6.70
C LYS A 80 15.21 6.07 -6.52
N CYS A 81 14.60 6.44 -5.40
CA CYS A 81 13.30 5.93 -4.98
C CYS A 81 12.45 7.08 -4.46
N ASP A 82 11.18 7.09 -4.85
CA ASP A 82 10.24 8.14 -4.50
C ASP A 82 8.83 7.59 -4.26
N ALA A 83 7.99 8.37 -3.58
CA ALA A 83 6.57 8.12 -3.38
C ALA A 83 5.71 9.13 -4.14
N MET A 84 4.54 8.69 -4.60
CA MET A 84 3.56 9.55 -5.26
C MET A 84 3.04 10.65 -4.33
N ALA A 85 2.76 10.33 -3.06
CA ALA A 85 2.44 11.29 -2.02
C ALA A 85 3.55 11.29 -0.96
N LYS A 86 4.20 12.44 -0.82
CA LYS A 86 5.36 12.61 0.08
C LYS A 86 4.94 12.59 1.55
N ALA A 87 5.73 11.92 2.37
CA ALA A 87 5.64 12.02 3.81
C ALA A 87 6.14 13.39 4.29
N ALA A 88 5.31 14.09 5.05
CA ALA A 88 5.73 15.17 5.92
C ALA A 88 6.07 14.60 7.30
N MET A 89 7.26 14.92 7.81
CA MET A 89 7.71 14.54 9.16
C MET A 89 7.57 15.75 10.10
N PRO A 90 6.58 15.76 11.02
CA PRO A 90 6.46 16.83 11.99
C PRO A 90 7.68 16.84 12.94
N PRO A 91 8.27 18.01 13.27
CA PRO A 91 9.44 18.06 14.15
C PRO A 91 9.22 17.44 15.54
N ALA A 92 8.00 17.52 16.07
CA ALA A 92 7.64 16.95 17.37
C ALA A 92 7.44 15.42 17.32
N GLU A 93 7.17 14.86 16.15
CA GLU A 93 6.83 13.43 15.97
C GLU A 93 7.52 12.86 14.72
N PRO A 94 8.86 12.81 14.68
CA PRO A 94 9.61 12.45 13.47
C PRO A 94 9.41 11.00 13.02
N TRP A 95 8.88 10.14 13.89
CA TRP A 95 8.59 8.72 13.64
C TRP A 95 7.13 8.47 13.24
N THR A 96 6.35 9.53 13.10
CA THR A 96 4.92 9.47 12.79
C THR A 96 4.61 10.35 11.56
N PRO A 97 5.19 10.00 10.38
CA PRO A 97 4.97 10.78 9.17
C PRO A 97 3.49 10.84 8.76
N LYS A 98 3.17 11.90 8.03
CA LYS A 98 1.85 12.14 7.46
C LYS A 98 1.94 12.26 5.95
N ALA A 99 1.08 11.57 5.21
CA ALA A 99 0.94 11.72 3.77
C ALA A 99 -0.51 12.04 3.42
N THR A 100 -0.73 12.95 2.47
CA THR A 100 -2.07 13.32 2.01
C THR A 100 -2.30 12.79 0.60
N VAL A 101 -3.41 12.10 0.39
CA VAL A 101 -3.80 11.55 -0.92
C VAL A 101 -5.19 12.04 -1.32
N PRO A 102 -5.47 12.23 -2.62
CA PRO A 102 -6.81 12.53 -3.09
C PRO A 102 -7.75 11.34 -2.86
N TYR A 103 -9.02 11.63 -2.53
CA TYR A 103 -10.03 10.65 -2.20
C TYR A 103 -11.40 10.99 -2.78
N ALA A 104 -11.96 10.07 -3.55
CA ALA A 104 -13.23 10.25 -4.25
C ALA A 104 -14.47 9.83 -3.44
N GLY A 105 -14.31 9.40 -2.17
CA GLY A 105 -15.45 9.09 -1.29
C GLY A 105 -15.94 7.64 -1.31
N GLU A 106 -15.18 6.73 -1.92
CA GLU A 106 -15.61 5.34 -2.13
C GLU A 106 -14.91 4.34 -1.18
N LYS A 107 -14.15 3.37 -1.70
CA LYS A 107 -13.49 2.32 -0.91
C LYS A 107 -12.01 2.59 -0.76
N VAL A 108 -11.44 2.32 0.40
CA VAL A 108 -10.00 2.39 0.63
C VAL A 108 -9.43 1.01 0.97
N VAL A 109 -8.29 0.68 0.39
CA VAL A 109 -7.54 -0.54 0.69
C VAL A 109 -6.09 -0.19 1.00
N LEU A 110 -5.65 -0.47 2.21
CA LEU A 110 -4.23 -0.47 2.56
C LEU A 110 -3.62 -1.78 2.07
N VAL A 111 -2.56 -1.67 1.27
CA VAL A 111 -1.84 -2.82 0.72
C VAL A 111 -0.49 -2.92 1.43
N TYR A 112 -0.27 -4.04 2.10
CA TYR A 112 0.98 -4.40 2.75
C TYR A 112 1.64 -5.55 2.00
N ALA A 113 2.92 -5.80 2.28
CA ALA A 113 3.68 -6.88 1.66
C ALA A 113 3.10 -8.28 1.96
N ASP A 114 2.38 -8.42 3.07
CA ASP A 114 1.87 -9.69 3.59
C ASP A 114 0.34 -9.77 3.68
N THR A 115 -0.38 -8.65 3.52
CA THR A 115 -1.84 -8.62 3.62
C THR A 115 -2.44 -7.34 3.03
N GLU A 116 -3.76 -7.33 2.87
CA GLU A 116 -4.53 -6.14 2.54
C GLU A 116 -5.55 -5.85 3.64
N GLU A 117 -5.81 -4.57 3.89
CA GLU A 117 -6.82 -4.11 4.85
C GLU A 117 -7.78 -3.16 4.15
N THR A 118 -9.05 -3.57 4.07
CA THR A 118 -10.12 -2.71 3.55
C THR A 118 -10.65 -1.83 4.67
N LEU A 119 -10.77 -0.53 4.38
CA LEU A 119 -11.35 0.46 5.28
C LEU A 119 -12.65 1.02 4.70
N THR A 120 -13.61 1.24 5.59
CA THR A 120 -14.90 1.86 5.30
C THR A 120 -15.07 3.11 6.17
N PHE A 121 -15.47 4.23 5.58
CA PHE A 121 -15.58 5.56 6.21
C PHE A 121 -17.01 6.07 6.33
#